data_AF-A0A562XC33-F1
#
_entry.id   AF-A0A562XC33-F1
#
_cell.length_a   1.000
_cell.length_b   1.000
_cell.length_c   1.000
_cell.angle_alpha   90.00
_cell.angle_beta   90.00
_cell.angle_gamma   90.00
#
_symmetry.space_group_name_H-M   'P 1'
#
loop_
_entity.id
_entity.type
_entity.pdbx_description
1 polymer ?
#
loop_
_entity_poly.entity_id
_entity_poly.type
_entity_poly.pdbx_seq_one_letter_code
_entity_poly.pdbx_strand_id
1 'polypeptide(L)'
;MSDFMKWSLEAIRDDGPLMSWMEERRVEWAPLLASRIKYLLDGFTFIVICDEDRDWFEKYFLRKINRKNSSRPILPFVSLRSLYPSLGEINSKEEISLLEDMLSIAFPNGYIYFYIGKSNSKFASFAKGKDDSYMWLFDEQAQNSFYLSSSDDMLDFKLLSMFRLFDKSIDDVLFGKITL
;
A
#
# COMPACT_ATOMS: atom_id res chain seq x y z
N MET A 1 -40.36 -8.42 -3.40
CA MET A 1 -39.56 -9.56 -2.89
C MET A 1 -38.91 -10.37 -4.00
N SER A 2 -39.62 -10.73 -5.09
CA SER A 2 -39.02 -11.41 -6.27
C SER A 2 -37.91 -10.60 -6.95
N ASP A 3 -38.11 -9.29 -7.11
CA ASP A 3 -37.16 -8.43 -7.83
C ASP A 3 -35.89 -8.17 -7.03
N PHE A 4 -36.01 -8.10 -5.70
CA PHE A 4 -34.86 -7.99 -4.80
C PHE A 4 -34.01 -9.28 -4.81
N MET A 5 -34.65 -10.45 -4.80
CA MET A 5 -33.95 -11.74 -4.91
C MET A 5 -33.23 -11.90 -6.25
N LYS A 6 -33.85 -11.44 -7.35
CA LYS A 6 -33.24 -11.45 -8.68
C LYS A 6 -32.03 -10.50 -8.74
N TRP A 7 -32.19 -9.28 -8.25
CA TRP A 7 -31.12 -8.29 -8.16
C TRP A 7 -29.95 -8.79 -7.28
N SER A 8 -30.23 -9.37 -6.11
CA SER A 8 -29.17 -9.91 -5.24
C SER A 8 -28.40 -11.06 -5.90
N LEU A 9 -29.08 -11.94 -6.64
CA LEU A 9 -28.42 -13.02 -7.37
C LEU A 9 -27.53 -12.49 -8.50
N GLU A 10 -27.96 -11.43 -9.20
CA GLU A 10 -27.18 -10.75 -10.22
C GLU A 10 -25.97 -10.02 -9.60
N ALA A 11 -26.17 -9.31 -8.49
CA ALA A 11 -25.10 -8.64 -7.74
C ALA A 11 -24.03 -9.61 -7.20
N ILE A 12 -24.43 -10.80 -6.72
CA ILE A 12 -23.49 -11.85 -6.26
C ILE A 12 -22.67 -12.43 -7.43
N ARG A 13 -23.23 -12.45 -8.65
CA ARG A 13 -22.57 -13.04 -9.82
C ARG A 13 -21.60 -12.08 -10.50
N ASP A 14 -21.89 -10.78 -10.48
CA ASP A 14 -20.96 -9.74 -10.95
C ASP A 14 -19.68 -9.66 -10.09
N ASP A 15 -19.74 -10.15 -8.84
CA ASP A 15 -18.62 -10.20 -7.90
C ASP A 15 -17.53 -11.27 -8.26
N GLY A 16 -17.57 -11.84 -9.47
CA GLY A 16 -16.51 -12.69 -10.02
C GLY A 16 -16.20 -12.31 -11.48
N PRO A 17 -14.96 -11.88 -11.82
CA PRO A 17 -13.66 -12.42 -11.43
C PRO A 17 -12.76 -11.35 -10.80
N LEU A 18 -12.58 -11.47 -9.49
CA LEU A 18 -11.90 -10.56 -8.55
C LEU A 18 -10.46 -10.09 -8.92
N MET A 19 -9.86 -10.58 -10.01
CA MET A 19 -8.51 -10.21 -10.46
C MET A 19 -8.35 -9.94 -11.97
N SER A 20 -9.42 -10.04 -12.78
CA SER A 20 -9.31 -9.76 -14.23
C SER A 20 -8.76 -8.36 -14.50
N TRP A 21 -9.19 -7.38 -13.70
CA TRP A 21 -8.71 -5.99 -13.80
C TRP A 21 -7.20 -5.84 -13.50
N MET A 22 -6.61 -6.71 -12.67
CA MET A 22 -5.17 -6.71 -12.40
C MET A 22 -4.38 -7.37 -13.52
N GLU A 23 -4.95 -8.34 -14.23
CA GLU A 23 -4.32 -8.98 -15.38
C GLU A 23 -4.05 -7.97 -16.49
N GLU A 24 -5.01 -7.08 -16.75
CA GLU A 24 -4.90 -5.99 -17.72
C GLU A 24 -3.79 -4.99 -17.35
N ARG A 25 -3.57 -4.77 -16.05
CA ARG A 25 -2.62 -3.77 -15.52
C ARG A 25 -1.29 -4.37 -15.02
N ARG A 26 -1.02 -5.64 -15.34
CA ARG A 26 0.20 -6.35 -14.90
C ARG A 26 1.51 -5.66 -15.30
N VAL A 27 1.52 -4.99 -16.46
CA VAL A 27 2.72 -4.32 -17.00
C VAL A 27 3.09 -3.08 -16.18
N GLU A 28 2.10 -2.41 -15.58
CA GLU A 28 2.33 -1.30 -14.64
C GLU A 28 2.71 -1.85 -13.26
N TRP A 29 1.97 -2.86 -12.79
CA TRP A 29 2.09 -3.40 -11.44
C TRP A 29 3.42 -4.12 -11.18
N ALA A 30 3.79 -5.06 -12.06
CA ALA A 30 4.90 -5.98 -11.83
C ALA A 30 6.27 -5.28 -11.66
N PRO A 31 6.72 -4.39 -12.57
CA PRO A 31 8.03 -3.73 -12.41
C PRO A 31 8.04 -2.80 -11.20
N LEU A 32 6.93 -2.11 -10.94
CA LEU A 32 6.79 -1.25 -9.78
C LEU A 32 6.95 -2.06 -8.48
N LEU A 33 6.20 -3.15 -8.34
CA LEU A 33 6.30 -4.02 -7.17
C LEU A 33 7.69 -4.65 -7.02
N ALA A 34 8.25 -5.21 -8.11
CA ALA A 34 9.54 -5.88 -8.10
C ALA A 34 10.65 -4.96 -7.56
N SER A 35 10.69 -3.71 -8.03
CA SER A 35 11.65 -2.72 -7.55
C SER A 35 11.53 -2.44 -6.05
N ARG A 36 10.32 -2.51 -5.48
CA ARG A 36 10.07 -2.25 -4.06
C ARG A 36 10.32 -3.46 -3.18
N ILE A 37 10.03 -4.67 -3.66
CA ILE A 37 10.43 -5.88 -2.95
C ILE A 37 11.96 -5.95 -2.84
N LYS A 38 12.71 -5.47 -3.84
CA LYS A 38 14.18 -5.39 -3.72
C LYS A 38 14.64 -4.58 -2.51
N TYR A 39 14.09 -3.38 -2.29
CA TYR A 39 14.37 -2.59 -1.08
C TYR A 39 14.02 -3.35 0.21
N LEU A 40 12.91 -4.09 0.22
CA LEU A 40 12.53 -4.92 1.36
C LEU A 40 13.58 -6.01 1.64
N LEU A 41 14.10 -6.67 0.61
CA LEU A 41 15.16 -7.68 0.73
C LEU A 41 16.49 -7.08 1.17
N ASP A 42 16.78 -5.85 0.74
CA ASP A 42 17.95 -5.07 1.15
C ASP A 42 17.83 -4.52 2.59
N GLY A 43 16.70 -4.79 3.28
CA GLY A 43 16.51 -4.49 4.70
C GLY A 43 15.91 -3.11 4.98
N PHE A 44 15.35 -2.43 3.99
CA PHE A 44 14.68 -1.15 4.17
C PHE A 44 13.37 -1.32 4.95
N THR A 45 13.04 -0.31 5.76
CA THR A 45 11.76 -0.25 6.47
C THR A 45 10.68 0.38 5.60
N PHE A 46 9.52 -0.24 5.53
CA PHE A 46 8.36 0.31 4.84
C PHE A 46 7.45 1.04 5.84
N ILE A 47 7.39 2.35 5.69
CA ILE A 47 6.52 3.21 6.49
C ILE A 47 5.18 3.30 5.78
N VAL A 48 4.19 2.56 6.27
CA VAL A 48 2.84 2.50 5.72
C VAL A 48 2.04 3.70 6.23
N ILE A 49 1.45 4.45 5.30
CA ILE A 49 0.63 5.62 5.60
C ILE A 49 -0.59 5.61 4.68
N CYS A 50 -1.79 5.66 5.25
CA CYS A 50 -3.00 5.88 4.47
C CYS A 50 -3.54 7.30 4.59
N ASP A 51 -4.37 7.71 3.63
CA ASP A 51 -5.29 8.82 3.85
C ASP A 51 -6.29 8.51 4.99
N GLU A 52 -7.04 9.53 5.39
CA GLU A 52 -8.01 9.45 6.49
C GLU A 52 -9.13 8.44 6.24
N ASP A 53 -9.61 8.33 4.99
CA ASP A 53 -10.67 7.41 4.60
C ASP A 53 -10.19 5.94 4.64
N ARG A 54 -8.89 5.69 4.42
CA ARG A 54 -8.26 4.35 4.32
C ARG A 54 -7.44 3.99 5.56
N ASP A 55 -7.67 4.65 6.70
CA ASP A 55 -7.08 4.26 8.00
C ASP A 55 -7.41 2.80 8.37
N TRP A 56 -8.60 2.32 8.01
CA TRP A 56 -8.97 0.91 8.18
C TRP A 56 -8.03 -0.03 7.43
N PHE A 57 -7.56 0.39 6.25
CA PHE A 57 -6.69 -0.39 5.39
C PHE A 57 -5.25 -0.40 5.92
N GLU A 58 -4.75 0.71 6.49
CA GLU A 58 -3.45 0.75 7.17
C GLU A 58 -3.40 -0.30 8.31
N LYS A 59 -4.45 -0.31 9.14
CA LYS A 59 -4.61 -1.28 10.23
C LYS A 59 -4.76 -2.71 9.72
N TYR A 60 -5.52 -2.91 8.64
CA TYR A 60 -5.65 -4.22 8.00
C TYR A 60 -4.31 -4.73 7.48
N PHE A 61 -3.58 -3.90 6.74
CA PHE A 61 -2.28 -4.20 6.14
C PHE A 61 -1.29 -4.67 7.21
N LEU A 62 -1.07 -3.84 8.25
CA LEU A 62 -0.07 -4.12 9.28
C LEU A 62 -0.40 -5.38 10.10
N ARG A 63 -1.68 -5.64 10.36
CA ARG A 63 -2.11 -6.87 11.05
C ARG A 63 -1.94 -8.12 10.20
N LYS A 64 -2.06 -8.01 8.87
CA LYS A 64 -2.05 -9.16 7.96
C LYS A 64 -0.65 -9.49 7.47
N ILE A 65 0.19 -8.48 7.17
CA ILE A 65 1.54 -8.67 6.64
C ILE A 65 2.43 -9.46 7.62
N ASN A 66 2.28 -9.26 8.93
CA ASN A 66 3.05 -9.98 9.95
C ASN A 66 2.20 -10.97 10.76
N ARG A 67 1.22 -11.62 10.11
CA ARG A 67 0.36 -12.62 10.78
C ARG A 67 1.18 -13.81 11.32
N LYS A 68 0.81 -14.30 12.52
CA LYS A 68 1.52 -15.36 13.26
C LYS A 68 1.68 -16.70 12.53
N ASN A 69 0.80 -17.03 11.59
CA ASN A 69 0.81 -18.32 10.87
C ASN A 69 1.60 -18.26 9.55
N SER A 70 2.46 -17.26 9.39
CA SER A 70 3.36 -17.17 8.24
C SER A 70 4.63 -17.97 8.51
N SER A 71 5.13 -18.70 7.51
CA SER A 71 6.43 -19.36 7.55
C SER A 71 7.61 -18.42 7.30
N ARG A 72 7.34 -17.12 7.06
CA ARG A 72 8.37 -16.11 6.75
C ARG A 72 8.78 -15.31 7.99
N PRO A 73 9.94 -14.62 7.96
CA PRO A 73 10.35 -13.70 9.01
C PRO A 73 9.35 -12.54 9.22
N ILE A 74 9.48 -11.87 10.36
CA ILE A 74 8.77 -10.59 10.58
C ILE A 74 9.35 -9.56 9.62
N LEU A 75 8.48 -8.89 8.87
CA LEU A 75 8.86 -7.90 7.88
C LEU A 75 8.79 -6.48 8.46
N PRO A 76 9.69 -5.56 8.07
CA PRO A 76 9.79 -4.22 8.63
C PRO A 76 8.74 -3.27 8.06
N PHE A 77 7.46 -3.52 8.33
CA PHE A 77 6.35 -2.61 8.02
C PHE A 77 5.87 -1.92 9.29
N VAL A 78 5.81 -0.58 9.28
CA VAL A 78 5.45 0.23 10.45
C VAL A 78 4.43 1.30 10.10
N SER A 79 3.58 1.68 11.05
CA SER A 79 2.67 2.83 10.93
C SER A 79 3.37 4.08 11.43
N LEU A 80 3.46 5.12 10.60
CA LEU A 80 4.02 6.40 11.03
C LEU A 80 3.14 7.06 12.09
N ARG A 81 1.82 6.96 11.95
CA ARG A 81 0.84 7.48 12.92
C ARG A 81 1.02 6.85 14.30
N SER A 82 1.42 5.58 14.34
CA SER A 82 1.67 4.87 15.59
C SER A 82 2.99 5.28 16.25
N LEU A 83 4.01 5.61 15.45
CA LEU A 83 5.29 6.13 15.95
C LEU A 83 5.17 7.59 16.39
N TYR A 84 4.34 8.38 15.68
CA TYR A 84 4.14 9.80 15.88
C TYR A 84 2.64 10.16 15.92
N PRO A 85 2.00 10.11 17.11
CA PRO A 85 0.58 10.41 17.24
C PRO A 85 0.18 11.83 16.75
N SER A 86 1.08 12.80 16.91
CA SER A 86 0.92 14.19 16.41
C SER A 86 1.32 14.37 14.95
N LEU A 87 1.45 13.30 14.15
CA LEU A 87 1.79 13.39 12.72
C LEU A 87 0.85 14.34 11.95
N GLY A 88 -0.41 14.45 12.39
CA GLY A 88 -1.37 15.35 11.78
C GLY A 88 -1.10 16.84 11.98
N GLU A 89 -0.20 17.21 12.88
CA GLU A 89 0.19 18.60 13.18
C GLU A 89 1.37 19.08 12.32
N ILE A 90 2.05 18.18 11.61
CA ILE A 90 3.13 18.53 10.67
C ILE A 90 2.52 19.15 9.42
N ASN A 91 2.82 20.43 9.17
CA ASN A 91 2.18 21.20 8.09
C ASN A 91 3.16 22.03 7.25
N SER A 92 4.41 22.16 7.67
CA SER A 92 5.45 22.89 6.95
C SER A 92 6.49 21.95 6.32
N LYS A 93 7.19 22.43 5.30
CA LYS A 93 8.28 21.66 4.66
C LYS A 93 9.45 21.43 5.62
N GLU A 94 9.70 22.40 6.48
CA GLU A 94 10.74 22.36 7.50
C GLU A 94 10.45 21.25 8.53
N GLU A 95 9.21 21.13 9.01
CA GLU A 95 8.81 20.04 9.91
C GLU A 95 8.87 18.67 9.24
N ILE A 96 8.52 18.58 7.95
CA ILE A 96 8.68 17.34 7.17
C ILE A 96 10.17 16.96 7.10
N SER A 97 11.07 17.90 6.84
CA SER A 97 12.51 17.65 6.82
C SER A 97 13.02 17.14 8.17
N LEU A 98 12.58 17.73 9.28
CA LEU A 98 12.96 17.29 10.63
C LEU A 98 12.45 15.87 10.94
N LEU A 99 11.24 15.55 10.49
CA LEU A 99 10.72 14.19 10.55
C LEU A 99 11.60 13.22 9.76
N GLU A 100 11.96 13.57 8.53
CA GLU A 100 12.80 12.73 7.66
C GLU A 100 14.22 12.52 8.21
N ASP A 101 14.81 13.53 8.84
CA ASP A 101 16.09 13.43 9.56
C ASP A 101 15.98 12.42 10.69
N MET A 102 14.94 12.52 11.51
CA MET A 102 14.69 11.56 12.58
C MET A 102 14.46 10.15 12.02
N LEU A 103 13.66 9.98 10.97
CA LEU A 103 13.39 8.68 10.36
C LEU A 103 14.68 8.04 9.83
N SER A 104 15.60 8.84 9.30
CA SER A 104 16.91 8.38 8.82
C SER A 104 17.80 7.89 9.97
N ILE A 105 17.70 8.51 11.16
CA ILE A 105 18.37 8.04 12.38
C ILE A 105 17.73 6.74 12.88
N ALA A 106 16.39 6.67 12.89
CA ALA A 106 15.63 5.52 13.37
C ALA A 106 15.78 4.28 12.47
N PHE A 107 15.91 4.48 11.17
CA PHE A 107 16.02 3.44 10.15
C PHE A 107 17.33 3.58 9.37
N PRO A 108 18.47 3.18 9.96
CA PRO A 108 19.80 3.40 9.37
C PRO A 108 20.05 2.66 8.05
N ASN A 109 19.31 1.57 7.80
CA ASN A 109 19.33 0.86 6.51
C ASN A 109 18.44 1.51 5.44
N GLY A 110 17.81 2.64 5.75
CA GLY A 110 16.87 3.33 4.88
C GLY A 110 15.42 2.95 5.12
N TYR A 111 14.53 3.78 4.59
CA TYR A 111 13.09 3.59 4.64
C TYR A 111 12.43 4.02 3.34
N ILE A 112 11.30 3.40 3.04
CA ILE A 112 10.44 3.69 1.91
C ILE A 112 9.08 4.14 2.46
N TYR A 113 8.59 5.30 2.02
CA TYR A 113 7.19 5.63 2.25
C TYR A 113 6.31 4.75 1.38
N PHE A 114 5.37 4.05 2.00
CA PHE A 114 4.34 3.30 1.32
C PHE A 114 2.99 3.99 1.56
N TYR A 115 2.60 4.85 0.63
CA TYR A 115 1.38 5.64 0.73
C TYR A 115 0.21 5.01 -0.03
N ILE A 116 -0.97 4.95 0.60
CA ILE A 116 -2.21 4.46 -0.02
C ILE A 116 -3.33 5.47 0.23
N GLY A 117 -3.82 6.14 -0.81
CA GLY A 117 -4.87 7.13 -0.61
C GLY A 117 -4.99 8.17 -1.71
N LYS A 118 -5.88 9.14 -1.47
CA LYS A 118 -6.07 10.31 -2.34
C LYS A 118 -4.82 11.14 -2.48
N SER A 119 -4.55 11.61 -3.68
CA SER A 119 -3.41 12.50 -3.97
C SER A 119 -3.42 13.80 -3.14
N ASN A 120 -4.60 14.32 -2.83
CA ASN A 120 -4.77 15.60 -2.15
C ASN A 120 -4.75 15.50 -0.62
N SER A 121 -4.60 14.31 -0.04
CA SER A 121 -4.41 14.17 1.40
C SER A 121 -3.07 14.79 1.78
N LYS A 122 -3.02 15.44 2.96
CA LYS A 122 -1.75 15.93 3.53
C LYS A 122 -0.74 14.80 3.69
N PHE A 123 -1.19 13.57 3.91
CA PHE A 123 -0.31 12.43 4.08
C PHE A 123 0.38 12.00 2.77
N ALA A 124 -0.21 12.35 1.62
CA ALA A 124 0.42 12.11 0.33
C ALA A 124 1.69 12.95 0.12
N SER A 125 1.79 14.14 0.74
CA SER A 125 2.95 15.01 0.54
C SER A 125 4.25 14.42 1.07
N PHE A 126 4.18 13.61 2.14
CA PHE A 126 5.36 12.87 2.66
C PHE A 126 5.93 11.94 1.58
N ALA A 127 5.07 11.13 0.96
CA ALA A 127 5.52 10.18 -0.06
C ALA A 127 5.90 10.86 -1.38
N LYS A 128 5.16 11.88 -1.82
CA LYS A 128 5.47 12.62 -3.06
C LYS A 128 6.80 13.38 -3.01
N GLY A 129 7.28 13.72 -1.81
CA GLY A 129 8.57 14.41 -1.64
C GLY A 129 9.79 13.52 -1.87
N LYS A 130 9.62 12.20 -1.95
CA LYS A 130 10.73 11.23 -1.99
C LYS A 130 10.63 10.31 -3.22
N ASP A 131 11.70 10.25 -4.01
CA ASP A 131 11.72 9.57 -5.31
C ASP A 131 11.60 8.04 -5.23
N ASP A 132 11.98 7.42 -4.12
CA ASP A 132 11.93 5.96 -3.93
C ASP A 132 10.61 5.47 -3.32
N SER A 133 9.69 6.39 -2.97
CA SER A 133 8.39 6.08 -2.41
C SER A 133 7.62 5.07 -3.26
N TYR A 134 6.78 4.28 -2.60
CA TYR A 134 5.84 3.37 -3.24
C TYR A 134 4.42 3.86 -2.98
N MET A 135 3.64 4.13 -4.01
CA MET A 135 2.33 4.76 -3.84
C MET A 135 1.22 3.97 -4.53
N TRP A 136 0.11 3.75 -3.83
CA TRP A 136 -1.17 3.42 -4.44
C TRP A 136 -2.02 4.69 -4.39
N LEU A 137 -1.93 5.47 -5.47
CA LEU A 137 -2.36 6.86 -5.49
C LEU A 137 -3.72 6.99 -6.17
N PHE A 138 -4.65 7.70 -5.53
CA PHE A 138 -5.97 7.90 -6.10
C PHE A 138 -6.05 9.24 -6.82
N ASP A 139 -6.76 9.23 -7.95
CA ASP A 139 -7.17 10.40 -8.74
C ASP A 139 -6.02 11.21 -9.37
N GLU A 140 -4.77 10.75 -9.24
CA GLU A 140 -3.60 11.34 -9.88
C GLU A 140 -2.61 10.26 -10.34
N GLN A 141 -2.05 10.42 -11.53
CA GLN A 141 -0.91 9.64 -11.98
C GLN A 141 0.39 10.31 -11.56
N ALA A 142 1.24 9.57 -10.84
CA ALA A 142 2.56 10.02 -10.46
C ALA A 142 3.61 8.95 -10.75
N GLN A 143 4.89 9.34 -10.81
CA GLN A 143 5.98 8.36 -10.86
C GLN A 143 5.95 7.50 -9.59
N ASN A 144 6.36 6.23 -9.72
CA ASN A 144 6.37 5.27 -8.61
C ASN A 144 5.01 5.04 -7.93
N SER A 145 3.93 5.36 -8.66
CA SER A 145 2.57 5.14 -8.20
C SER A 145 1.85 4.12 -9.06
N PHE A 146 0.94 3.38 -8.42
CA PHE A 146 -0.10 2.63 -9.08
C PHE A 146 -1.41 3.41 -8.93
N TYR A 147 -1.92 3.92 -10.05
CA TYR A 147 -3.14 4.73 -10.08
C TYR A 147 -4.37 3.90 -9.74
N LEU A 148 -5.29 4.44 -8.92
CA LEU A 148 -6.65 3.94 -8.72
C LEU A 148 -7.63 5.12 -8.77
N SER A 149 -8.91 4.85 -9.03
CA SER A 149 -9.95 5.88 -8.98
C SER A 149 -10.62 5.85 -7.61
N SER A 150 -10.74 7.01 -6.93
CA SER A 150 -11.46 7.06 -5.65
C SER A 150 -12.98 6.94 -5.79
N SER A 151 -13.50 7.15 -7.00
CA SER A 151 -14.91 6.98 -7.37
C SER A 151 -15.28 5.57 -7.82
N ASP A 152 -14.33 4.63 -7.78
CA ASP A 152 -14.58 3.24 -8.12
C ASP A 152 -15.30 2.53 -6.97
N ASP A 153 -16.54 2.08 -7.22
CA ASP A 153 -17.35 1.36 -6.23
C ASP A 153 -16.68 0.07 -5.72
N MET A 154 -15.76 -0.51 -6.50
CA MET A 154 -15.00 -1.71 -6.14
C MET A 154 -13.64 -1.40 -5.52
N LEU A 155 -13.32 -0.14 -5.20
CA LEU A 155 -12.01 0.27 -4.71
C LEU A 155 -11.54 -0.53 -3.47
N ASP A 156 -12.38 -0.68 -2.46
CA ASP A 156 -12.01 -1.39 -1.23
C ASP A 156 -11.66 -2.85 -1.53
N PHE A 157 -12.43 -3.48 -2.43
CA PHE A 157 -12.14 -4.81 -2.92
C PHE A 157 -10.80 -4.86 -3.66
N LYS A 158 -10.51 -3.88 -4.52
CA LYS A 158 -9.23 -3.75 -5.24
C LYS A 158 -8.04 -3.59 -4.29
N LEU A 159 -8.18 -2.79 -3.23
CA LEU A 159 -7.14 -2.64 -2.20
C LEU A 159 -6.85 -3.98 -1.51
N LEU A 160 -7.89 -4.72 -1.14
CA LEU A 160 -7.75 -6.06 -0.54
C LEU A 160 -7.11 -7.05 -1.50
N SER A 161 -7.46 -7.01 -2.80
CA SER A 161 -6.91 -7.92 -3.80
C SER A 161 -5.44 -7.60 -4.10
N MET A 162 -5.09 -6.32 -4.23
CA MET A 162 -3.71 -5.85 -4.39
C MET A 162 -2.86 -6.23 -3.18
N PHE A 163 -3.37 -6.09 -1.95
CA PHE A 163 -2.66 -6.57 -0.75
C PHE A 163 -2.36 -8.06 -0.83
N ARG A 164 -3.35 -8.89 -1.21
CA ARG A 164 -3.15 -10.34 -1.33
C ARG A 164 -2.07 -10.69 -2.36
N LEU A 165 -2.06 -9.98 -3.48
CA LEU A 165 -1.04 -10.15 -4.52
C LEU A 165 0.34 -9.73 -4.00
N PHE A 166 0.44 -8.54 -3.40
CA PHE A 166 1.65 -8.01 -2.76
C PHE A 166 2.22 -8.98 -1.74
N ASP A 167 1.39 -9.46 -0.81
CA ASP A 167 1.75 -10.38 0.27
C ASP A 167 2.29 -11.70 -0.28
N LYS A 168 1.61 -12.26 -1.28
CA LYS A 168 2.03 -13.49 -1.96
C LYS A 168 3.34 -13.30 -2.74
N SER A 169 3.51 -12.17 -3.42
CA SER A 169 4.74 -11.87 -4.17
C SER A 169 5.96 -11.84 -3.25
N ILE A 170 5.83 -11.28 -2.04
CA ILE A 170 6.90 -11.33 -1.04
C ILE A 170 7.24 -12.76 -0.65
N ASP A 171 6.23 -13.59 -0.37
CA ASP A 171 6.44 -15.00 -0.02
C ASP A 171 7.19 -15.74 -1.14
N ASP A 172 6.71 -15.62 -2.37
CA ASP A 172 7.26 -16.37 -3.50
C ASP A 172 8.70 -15.93 -3.82
N VAL A 173 9.05 -14.65 -3.59
CA VAL A 173 10.44 -14.16 -3.71
C VAL A 173 11.32 -14.64 -2.54
N LEU A 174 10.86 -14.51 -1.30
CA LEU A 174 11.63 -14.92 -0.10
C LEU A 174 11.95 -16.42 -0.09
N PHE A 175 11.03 -17.25 -0.58
CA PHE A 175 11.24 -18.69 -0.68
C PHE A 175 11.90 -19.12 -1.99
N GLY A 176 12.40 -18.17 -2.80
CA GLY A 176 13.16 -18.45 -4.02
C GLY A 176 12.35 -19.12 -5.14
N LYS A 177 11.02 -19.01 -5.12
CA LYS A 177 10.17 -19.49 -6.22
C LYS A 177 10.22 -18.54 -7.42
N ILE A 178 10.50 -17.27 -7.17
CA ILE A 178 10.62 -16.20 -8.17
C ILE A 178 11.89 -15.41 -7.88
N THR A 179 12.64 -15.09 -8.94
CA THR A 179 13.79 -14.18 -8.89
C THR A 179 13.37 -12.81 -9.42
N LEU A 180 13.79 -11.74 -8.74
CA LEU A 180 13.53 -10.34 -9.12
C LEU A 180 14.58 -9.78 -10.08
#